data_AF-A0A968ADG8-F1
#
_entry.id   AF-A0A968ADG8-F1
#
_cell.length_a   1.000
_cell.length_b   1.000
_cell.length_c   1.000
_cell.angle_alpha   90.00
_cell.angle_beta   90.00
_cell.angle_gamma   90.00
#
_symmetry.space_group_name_H-M   'P 1'
#
loop_
_entity.id
_entity.type
_entity.pdbx_description
1 polymer ?
#
loop_
_entity_poly.entity_id
_entity_poly.type
_entity_poly.pdbx_seq_one_letter_code
_entity_poly.pdbx_strand_id
1 'polypeptide(L)'
;MDTKLIEKEYTDLKEAFEAGEIEAEAFQAAVDDLRIQDDYGRYWTIGVESGQWYYFDGVSWIQADPREADSLPFVDENGVYWMLGQES
;
A
#
# COMPACT_ATOMS: atom_id res chain seq x y z
N MET A 1 -11.13 4.94 -1.81
CA MET A 1 -10.01 4.25 -2.53
C MET A 1 -10.44 2.91 -3.12
N ASP A 2 -9.92 2.54 -4.31
CA ASP A 2 -10.23 1.27 -5.01
C ASP A 2 -9.09 0.24 -4.89
N THR A 3 -8.94 -0.38 -3.72
CA THR A 3 -7.85 -1.33 -3.43
C THR A 3 -7.85 -2.53 -4.37
N LYS A 4 -9.05 -2.98 -4.78
CA LYS A 4 -9.25 -4.14 -5.66
C LYS A 4 -8.56 -3.98 -7.02
N LEU A 5 -8.44 -2.75 -7.52
CA LEU A 5 -7.76 -2.49 -8.79
C LEU A 5 -6.27 -2.79 -8.67
N ILE A 6 -5.65 -2.37 -7.57
CA ILE A 6 -4.24 -2.63 -7.29
C ILE A 6 -3.98 -4.10 -6.96
N GLU A 7 -4.85 -4.74 -6.18
CA GLU A 7 -4.74 -6.19 -5.92
C GLU A 7 -4.77 -6.98 -7.24
N LYS A 8 -5.64 -6.56 -8.16
CA LYS A 8 -5.73 -7.15 -9.50
C LYS A 8 -4.45 -6.92 -10.30
N GLU A 9 -3.98 -5.67 -10.42
CA GLU A 9 -2.73 -5.35 -11.15
C GLU A 9 -1.53 -6.13 -10.59
N TYR A 10 -1.39 -6.20 -9.26
CA TYR A 10 -0.35 -7.00 -8.63
C TYR A 10 -0.46 -8.49 -8.97
N THR A 11 -1.68 -9.03 -9.00
CA THR A 11 -1.93 -10.44 -9.38
C THR A 11 -1.53 -10.68 -10.83
N ASP A 12 -1.96 -9.83 -11.76
CA ASP A 12 -1.60 -9.90 -13.17
C ASP A 12 -0.07 -9.81 -13.37
N LEU A 13 0.60 -8.89 -12.67
CA LEU A 13 2.08 -8.77 -12.70
C LEU A 13 2.77 -10.01 -12.13
N LYS A 14 2.24 -10.57 -11.05
CA LYS A 14 2.80 -11.77 -10.43
C LYS A 14 2.64 -12.98 -11.34
N GLU A 15 1.49 -13.14 -11.98
CA GLU A 15 1.26 -14.20 -12.98
C GLU A 15 2.24 -14.07 -14.15
N ALA A 16 2.47 -12.85 -14.66
CA ALA A 16 3.45 -12.60 -15.71
C ALA A 16 4.90 -12.93 -15.27
N PHE A 17 5.25 -12.63 -14.02
CA PHE A 17 6.56 -12.98 -13.46
C PHE A 17 6.73 -14.50 -13.31
N GLU A 18 5.72 -15.19 -12.77
CA GLU A 18 5.73 -16.65 -12.61
C GLU A 18 5.73 -17.39 -13.96
N ALA A 19 5.12 -16.79 -14.98
CA ALA A 19 5.17 -17.27 -16.37
C ALA A 19 6.50 -16.97 -17.09
N GLY A 20 7.35 -16.13 -16.51
CA GLY A 20 8.62 -15.69 -17.10
C GLY A 20 8.45 -14.68 -18.25
N GLU A 21 7.31 -13.99 -18.31
CA GLU A 21 7.04 -12.93 -19.28
C GLU A 21 7.72 -11.61 -18.90
N ILE A 22 7.94 -11.38 -17.60
CA ILE A 22 8.70 -10.26 -17.06
C ILE A 22 9.80 -10.75 -16.13
N GLU A 23 10.92 -10.02 -16.10
CA GLU A 23 12.02 -10.30 -15.17
C GLU A 23 11.74 -9.72 -13.78
N ALA A 24 12.45 -10.21 -12.76
CA ALA A 24 12.27 -9.78 -11.37
C ALA A 24 12.41 -8.26 -11.18
N GLU A 25 13.34 -7.62 -11.91
CA GLU A 25 13.54 -6.17 -11.85
C GLU A 25 12.35 -5.39 -12.44
N ALA A 26 11.76 -5.90 -13.52
CA ALA A 26 10.56 -5.31 -14.13
C ALA A 26 9.33 -5.51 -13.25
N PHE A 27 9.18 -6.69 -12.63
CA PHE A 27 8.14 -6.95 -11.64
C PHE A 27 8.26 -6.00 -10.44
N GLN A 28 9.48 -5.86 -9.89
CA GLN A 28 9.74 -4.96 -8.78
C GLN A 28 9.41 -3.51 -9.11
N ALA A 29 9.86 -3.02 -10.27
CA ALA A 29 9.57 -1.65 -10.70
C ALA A 29 8.07 -1.40 -10.93
N ALA A 30 7.35 -2.36 -11.51
CA ALA A 30 5.92 -2.25 -11.75
C ALA A 30 5.13 -2.24 -10.43
N VAL A 31 5.47 -3.12 -9.49
CA VAL A 31 4.81 -3.17 -8.17
C VAL A 31 5.15 -1.95 -7.31
N ASP A 32 6.37 -1.39 -7.41
CA ASP A 32 6.74 -0.14 -6.72
C ASP A 32 5.91 1.07 -7.23
N ASP A 33 5.56 1.08 -8.52
CA ASP A 33 4.69 2.09 -9.10
C ASP A 33 3.21 1.90 -8.71
N LEU A 34 2.81 0.69 -8.28
CA LEU A 34 1.48 0.41 -7.75
C LEU A 34 1.30 1.05 -6.37
N ARG A 35 0.86 2.30 -6.40
CA ARG A 35 0.49 3.08 -5.23
C ARG A 35 -0.87 3.74 -5.38
N ILE A 36 -1.62 3.80 -4.28
CA ILE A 36 -2.88 4.54 -4.20
C ILE A 36 -2.86 5.45 -2.98
N GLN A 37 -3.57 6.57 -3.07
CA GLN A 37 -3.77 7.45 -1.94
C GLN A 37 -5.18 7.22 -1.37
N ASP A 38 -5.28 7.11 -0.05
CA ASP A 38 -6.58 7.06 0.63
C ASP A 38 -7.10 8.46 0.96
N ASP A 39 -8.36 8.55 1.39
CA ASP A 39 -9.07 9.79 1.67
C ASP A 39 -8.42 10.64 2.80
N TYR A 40 -7.61 10.03 3.67
CA TYR A 40 -6.81 10.69 4.70
C TYR A 40 -5.40 11.10 4.23
N GLY A 41 -5.09 10.91 2.94
CA GLY A 41 -3.84 11.35 2.33
C GLY A 41 -2.65 10.40 2.50
N ARG A 42 -2.83 9.21 3.12
CA ARG A 42 -1.76 8.21 3.23
C ARG A 42 -1.60 7.46 1.91
N TYR A 43 -0.36 7.10 1.59
CA TYR A 43 -0.03 6.30 0.42
C TYR A 43 -0.02 4.83 0.77
N TRP A 44 -0.65 4.00 -0.04
CA TRP A 44 -0.69 2.56 0.10
C TRP A 44 0.03 1.91 -1.06
N THR A 45 0.78 0.84 -0.79
CA THR A 45 1.46 0.01 -1.79
C THR A 45 1.46 -1.45 -1.36
N ILE A 46 1.75 -2.36 -2.29
CA ILE A 46 1.95 -3.78 -2.02
C ILE A 46 3.45 -4.05 -2.01
N GLY A 47 3.95 -4.67 -0.94
CA GLY A 47 5.35 -5.06 -0.86
C GLY A 47 5.67 -6.13 -1.90
N VAL A 48 6.64 -5.85 -2.78
CA VAL A 48 7.06 -6.70 -3.92
C VAL A 48 7.35 -8.15 -3.49
N GLU A 49 8.06 -8.32 -2.36
CA GLU A 49 8.49 -9.64 -1.88
C GLU A 49 7.40 -10.31 -1.03
N SER A 50 6.72 -9.54 -0.19
CA SER A 50 5.76 -10.07 0.79
C SER A 50 4.35 -10.25 0.24
N GLY A 51 3.98 -9.51 -0.82
CA GLY A 51 2.60 -9.37 -1.27
C GLY A 51 1.66 -8.80 -0.20
N GLN A 52 2.21 -8.13 0.82
CA GLN A 52 1.47 -7.54 1.92
C GLN A 52 1.26 -6.06 1.65
N TRP A 53 0.17 -5.52 2.20
CA TRP A 53 -0.11 -4.09 2.11
C TRP A 53 0.70 -3.30 3.12
N TYR A 54 1.23 -2.17 2.66
CA TYR A 54 1.92 -1.19 3.47
C TYR A 54 1.33 0.17 3.19
N TYR A 55 1.15 0.99 4.23
CA TYR A 55 0.84 2.40 4.07
C TYR A 55 1.98 3.26 4.61
N PHE A 56 2.18 4.41 3.98
CA PHE A 56 3.13 5.42 4.42
C PHE A 56 2.42 6.39 5.35
N ASP A 57 2.80 6.39 6.64
CA ASP A 57 2.20 7.28 7.63
C ASP A 57 2.68 8.73 7.50
N GLY A 58 3.72 8.98 6.69
CA GLY A 58 4.44 10.26 6.59
C GLY A 58 5.88 10.15 7.08
N VAL A 59 6.18 9.14 7.90
CA VAL A 59 7.51 8.88 8.46
C VAL A 59 8.06 7.53 7.99
N SER A 60 7.22 6.50 7.94
CA SER A 60 7.64 5.13 7.65
C SER A 60 6.55 4.34 6.94
N TRP A 61 6.95 3.23 6.33
CA TRP A 61 6.03 2.25 5.77
C TRP A 61 5.59 1.26 6.85
N ILE A 62 4.29 1.18 7.10
CA ILE A 62 3.69 0.34 8.13
C ILE A 62 2.82 -0.70 7.45
N GLN A 63 3.05 -1.97 7.77
CA GLN A 63 2.22 -3.06 7.26
C GLN A 63 0.83 -2.99 7.87
N ALA A 64 -0.22 -2.98 7.04
CA ALA A 64 -1.60 -3.00 7.50
C ALA A 64 -2.56 -3.44 6.39
N ASP A 65 -3.81 -3.80 6.74
CA ASP A 65 -4.85 -4.10 5.76
C ASP A 65 -5.58 -2.82 5.35
N PRO A 66 -5.73 -2.52 4.05
CA PRO A 66 -6.41 -1.32 3.60
C PRO A 66 -7.91 -1.31 3.93
N ARG A 67 -8.52 -2.46 4.26
CA ARG A 67 -9.91 -2.52 4.78
C ARG A 67 -10.03 -1.91 6.16
N GLU A 68 -8.93 -1.87 6.92
CA GLU A 68 -8.85 -1.27 8.24
C GLU A 68 -8.29 0.15 8.20
N ALA A 69 -8.08 0.73 7.01
CA ALA A 69 -7.53 2.07 6.83
C ALA A 69 -8.22 3.13 7.69
N ASP A 70 -9.53 3.02 7.86
CA ASP A 70 -10.33 3.94 8.68
C ASP A 70 -10.01 3.90 10.18
N SER A 71 -9.37 2.82 10.67
CA SER A 71 -8.99 2.64 12.07
C SER A 71 -7.50 2.82 12.32
N LEU A 72 -6.71 3.06 11.27
CA LEU A 72 -5.26 3.16 11.36
C LEU A 72 -4.80 4.58 11.69
N PRO A 73 -3.67 4.73 12.39
CA PRO A 73 -3.14 6.04 12.69
C PRO A 73 -2.64 6.76 11.43
N PHE A 74 -2.63 8.08 11.47
CA PHE A 74 -1.97 8.93 10.48
C PHE A 74 -1.15 10.02 11.18
N VAL A 75 -0.09 10.49 10.53
CA VAL A 75 0.70 11.63 11.04
C VAL A 75 0.15 12.94 10.49
N ASP A 76 0.03 13.96 11.33
CA ASP A 76 -0.23 15.32 10.86
C ASP A 76 1.05 16.07 10.48
N GLU A 77 0.90 17.31 10.01
CA GLU A 77 2.00 18.21 9.66
C GLU A 77 2.96 18.52 10.84
N ASN A 78 2.54 18.26 12.07
CA ASN A 78 3.32 18.47 13.29
C ASN A 78 4.05 17.19 13.75
N GLY A 79 3.90 16.07 13.04
CA GLY A 79 4.50 14.79 13.43
C GLY A 79 3.72 14.05 14.53
N VAL A 80 2.45 14.42 14.77
CA VAL A 80 1.60 13.80 15.79
C VAL A 80 0.79 12.66 15.18
N TYR A 81 0.85 11.49 15.81
CA TYR A 81 0.05 10.33 15.46
C TYR A 81 -1.38 10.47 15.98
N TRP A 82 -2.34 10.51 15.06
CA TRP A 82 -3.76 10.51 15.37
C TRP A 82 -4.36 9.14 15.07
N MET A 83 -5.08 8.55 16.02
CA MET A 83 -5.89 7.34 15.79
C MET A 83 -7.32 7.76 15.44
N LEU A 84 -7.79 7.37 14.25
CA LEU A 84 -9.20 7.54 13.88
C LEU A 84 -10.06 6.64 14.80
N GLY A 85 -10.98 7.25 15.55
CA GLY A 85 -11.89 6.55 16.47
C GLY A 85 -11.62 6.71 17.97
N GLN A 86 -10.58 7.45 18.39
CA GLN A 86 -10.48 7.92 19.79
C GLN A 86 -11.13 9.30 19.93
N GLU A 87 -12.46 9.33 20.03
CA GLU A 87 -13.18 10.50 20.56
C GLU A 87 -12.68 10.74 22.00
N SER A 88 -12.19 11.95 22.28
CA SER A 88 -11.85 12.40 23.64
C SER A 88 -13.10 12.64 24.49
#